data_AF-A0A1I7V612-F1
#
_entry.id   AF-A0A1I7V612-F1
#
_cell.length_a   1.000
_cell.length_b   1.000
_cell.length_c   1.000
_cell.angle_alpha   90.00
_cell.angle_beta   90.00
_cell.angle_gamma   90.00
#
_symmetry.space_group_name_H-M   'P 1'
#
loop_
_entity.id
_entity.type
_entity.pdbx_description
1 polymer ?
#
loop_
_entity_poly.entity_id
_entity_poly.type
_entity_poly.pdbx_seq_one_letter_code
_entity_poly.pdbx_strand_id
1 'polypeptide(L)' 'MLEKKFEQTKYLAGSDRAQLAQELSMSESQVKVWFQNRRTKWRKKEAADNALVKRGETLDSTGRSQQLRGLASFLSPSS' A
#
# COMPACT_ATOMS: atom_id res chain seq x y z
N MET A 1 -6.65 6.16 15.46
CA MET A 1 -7.91 6.34 14.70
C MET A 1 -7.77 6.00 13.22
N LEU A 2 -6.81 6.55 12.48
CA LEU A 2 -6.61 6.24 11.04
C LEU A 2 -6.44 4.74 10.75
N GLU A 3 -5.64 4.05 11.57
CA GLU A 3 -5.42 2.60 11.46
C GLU A 3 -6.71 1.81 11.65
N LYS A 4 -7.46 2.12 12.72
CA LYS A 4 -8.76 1.51 13.02
C LYS A 4 -9.77 1.74 11.89
N LYS A 5 -9.73 2.92 11.24
CA LYS A 5 -10.62 3.23 10.12
C LYS A 5 -10.20 2.52 8.83
N PHE A 6 -8.89 2.33 8.62
CA PHE A 6 -8.36 1.53 7.52
C PHE A 6 -8.70 0.04 7.64
N GLU A 7 -8.80 -0.49 8.85
CA GLU A 7 -9.25 -1.87 9.08
C GLU A 7 -10.70 -2.06 8.60
N GLN A 8 -11.58 -1.10 8.88
CA GLN A 8 -12.99 -1.09 8.44
C GLN A 8 -13.13 -0.89 6.93
N THR A 9 -12.38 0.04 6.35
CA THR A 9 -12.41 0.29 4.90
C THR A 9 -11.03 0.61 4.35
N LYS A 10 -10.63 -0.09 3.29
CA LYS A 10 -9.34 0.13 2.61
C LYS A 10 -9.35 1.36 1.70
N TYR A 11 -10.54 1.92 1.43
CA TYR A 11 -10.76 3.07 0.56
C TYR A 11 -11.77 4.02 1.19
N LEU A 12 -11.38 5.28 1.40
CA LEU A 12 -12.29 6.31 1.88
C LEU A 12 -13.07 6.95 0.74
N ALA A 13 -14.39 7.07 0.93
CA ALA A 13 -15.23 7.98 0.17
C ALA A 13 -14.84 9.45 0.48
N GLY A 14 -15.26 10.39 -0.37
CA GLY A 14 -14.97 11.81 -0.19
C GLY A 14 -15.54 12.36 1.13
N SER A 15 -16.79 12.01 1.44
CA SER A 15 -17.49 12.37 2.67
C SER A 15 -16.79 11.82 3.93
N ASP A 16 -16.42 10.53 3.94
CA ASP A 16 -15.71 9.92 5.07
C ASP A 16 -14.34 10.58 5.31
N ARG A 17 -13.67 10.99 4.24
CA ARG A 17 -12.37 11.68 4.32
C ARG A 17 -12.51 13.04 4.98
N ALA A 18 -13.52 13.82 4.62
CA ALA A 18 -13.81 15.11 5.23
C ALA A 18 -14.13 14.97 6.73
N GLN A 19 -14.96 14.00 7.11
CA GLN A 19 -15.25 13.74 8.53
C GLN A 19 -14.00 13.35 9.31
N LEU A 20 -13.16 12.45 8.77
CA LEU A 20 -11.95 11.99 9.43
C LEU A 20 -10.88 13.09 9.55
N ALA A 21 -10.82 13.98 8.56
CA ALA A 21 -9.99 15.17 8.57
C ALA A 21 -10.39 16.12 9.72
N GLN A 22 -11.69 16.38 9.88
CA GLN A 22 -12.23 17.20 10.97
C GLN A 22 -11.98 16.57 12.34
N GLU A 23 -12.27 15.28 12.51
CA GLU A 23 -12.11 14.56 13.77
C GLU A 23 -10.65 14.53 14.26
N LEU A 24 -9.70 14.48 13.33
CA LEU A 24 -8.27 14.40 13.64
C LEU A 24 -7.55 15.74 13.55
N SER A 25 -8.24 16.84 13.26
CA SER A 25 -7.64 18.15 12.99
C SER A 25 -6.51 18.06 11.94
N MET A 26 -6.75 17.28 10.88
CA MET A 26 -5.85 17.10 9.75
C MET A 26 -6.52 17.61 8.47
N SER A 27 -5.73 17.94 7.45
CA SER A 27 -6.29 18.23 6.12
C SER A 27 -6.72 16.95 5.40
N GLU A 28 -7.72 17.04 4.53
CA GLU A 28 -8.14 15.93 3.65
C GLU A 28 -6.98 15.39 2.80
N SER A 29 -6.03 16.25 2.43
CA SER A 29 -4.81 15.87 1.71
C SER A 29 -3.93 14.94 2.55
N GLN A 30 -3.70 15.26 3.84
CA GLN A 30 -2.93 14.40 4.72
C GLN A 30 -3.62 13.05 4.95
N VAL A 31 -4.95 13.05 5.11
CA VAL A 31 -5.72 11.80 5.21
C VAL A 31 -5.59 10.98 3.92
N LYS A 32 -5.67 11.61 2.75
CA LYS A 32 -5.47 10.96 1.44
C LYS A 32 -4.08 10.34 1.32
N VAL A 33 -3.02 11.10 1.64
CA VAL A 33 -1.62 10.63 1.57
C VAL A 33 -1.41 9.47 2.56
N TRP A 34 -1.96 9.56 3.77
CA TRP A 34 -1.86 8.50 4.75
C TRP A 34 -2.51 7.20 4.24
N PHE A 35 -3.73 7.26 3.69
CA PHE A 35 -4.40 6.10 3.12
C PHE A 35 -3.66 5.54 1.90
N GLN A 36 -3.06 6.40 1.07
CA GLN A 36 -2.22 5.99 -0.05
C GLN A 36 -1.01 5.19 0.43
N ASN A 37 -0.26 5.73 1.39
CA ASN A 37 0.93 5.09 1.97
C ASN A 37 0.56 3.78 2.68
N ARG A 38 -0.60 3.75 3.36
CA ARG A 38 -1.07 2.57 4.07
C ARG A 38 -1.43 1.44 3.10
N ARG A 39 -2.13 1.73 2.00
CA ARG A 39 -2.40 0.73 0.94
C ARG A 39 -1.13 0.18 0.30
N THR A 40 -0.12 1.03 0.09
CA THR A 40 1.18 0.58 -0.45
C THR A 40 1.84 -0.43 0.50
N LYS A 41 1.86 -0.14 1.81
CA LYS A 41 2.36 -1.09 2.82
C LYS A 41 1.55 -2.38 2.86
N TRP A 42 0.23 -2.29 2.79
CA TRP A 42 -0.66 -3.47 2.77
C TRP A 42 -0.38 -4.35 1.54
N ARG A 43 -0.38 -3.78 0.33
CA ARG A 43 -0.06 -4.54 -0.90
C ARG A 43 1.34 -5.16 -0.87
N LYS A 44 2.33 -4.45 -0.31
CA LYS A 44 3.69 -4.99 -0.16
C LYS A 44 3.72 -6.18 0.80
N LYS A 45 2.94 -6.13 1.89
CA LYS A 45 2.79 -7.25 2.81
C LYS A 45 2.10 -8.43 2.14
N GLU A 46 0.97 -8.22 1.46
CA GLU A 46 0.25 -9.26 0.72
C GLU A 46 1.12 -9.91 -0.36
N ALA A 47 1.89 -9.10 -1.10
CA ALA A 47 2.82 -9.61 -2.12
C ALA A 47 4.01 -10.37 -1.51
N ALA A 48 4.52 -9.94 -0.36
CA ALA A 48 5.59 -10.64 0.35
C ALA A 48 5.08 -11.96 0.96
N ASP A 49 3.87 -11.98 1.50
CA ASP A 49 3.21 -13.16 2.04
C ASP A 49 2.97 -14.18 0.92
N ASN A 50 2.41 -13.73 -0.21
CA ASN A 50 2.21 -14.57 -1.38
C ASN A 50 3.54 -15.04 -2.02
N ALA A 51 4.60 -14.24 -1.97
CA ALA A 51 5.94 -14.66 -2.41
C ALA A 51 6.61 -15.65 -1.45
N LEU A 52 6.31 -15.59 -0.16
CA LEU A 52 6.77 -16.56 0.85
C LEU A 52 6.03 -17.89 0.68
N VAL A 53 4.72 -17.88 0.45
CA VAL A 53 3.93 -19.09 0.11
C VAL A 53 4.48 -19.74 -1.16
N LYS A 54 4.76 -18.94 -2.20
CA LYS A 54 5.31 -19.42 -3.48
C LYS A 54 6.76 -19.90 -3.39
N ARG A 55 7.52 -19.50 -2.36
CA ARG A 55 8.85 -20.09 -2.04
C ARG A 55 8.76 -21.43 -1.32
N GLY A 56 7.63 -21.75 -0.67
CA GLY A 56 7.37 -23.08 -0.10
C GLY A 56 7.05 -24.13 -1.16
N GLU A 57 6.54 -23.73 -2.32
CA GLU A 57 6.11 -24.64 -3.41
C GLU A 57 7.10 -24.79 -4.57
N THR A 58 8.24 -24.09 -4.58
CA THR A 58 9.19 -24.09 -5.72
C THR A 58 10.52 -24.82 -5.45
N LEU A 59 10.62 -25.60 -4.38
CA LEU A 59 11.76 -26.49 -4.14
C LEU A 59 11.66 -27.85 -4.85
N ASP A 60 10.83 -27.98 -5.90
CA ASP A 60 10.82 -29.14 -6.79
C ASP A 60 10.62 -28.76 -8.27
N SER A 61 11.45 -27.88 -8.82
CA SER A 61 11.73 -27.84 -10.27
C SER A 61 12.82 -26.81 -10.62
N THR A 62 14.01 -27.34 -10.88
CA THR A 62 14.96 -26.93 -11.91
C THR A 62 14.71 -25.61 -12.64
N GLY A 63 15.70 -24.71 -12.55
CA GLY A 63 16.21 -24.00 -13.74
C GLY A 63 15.93 -22.50 -13.83
N ARG A 64 17.04 -21.75 -13.94
CA ARG A 64 17.23 -20.59 -14.84
C ARG A 64 16.24 -19.41 -14.68
N SER A 65 16.74 -18.22 -14.35
CA SER A 65 16.74 -17.06 -15.27
C SER A 65 17.03 -15.72 -14.58
N GLN A 66 17.75 -14.94 -15.37
CA GLN A 66 18.15 -13.55 -15.27
C GLN A 66 16.92 -12.60 -15.35
N GLN A 67 17.11 -11.35 -14.88
CA GLN A 67 16.34 -10.14 -15.24
C GLN A 67 15.03 -9.89 -14.45
N LEU A 68 14.65 -8.68 -14.01
CA LEU A 68 14.58 -7.39 -14.72
C LEU A 68 14.64 -6.18 -13.77
N ARG A 69 15.20 -5.11 -14.33
CA ARG A 69 15.27 -3.72 -13.85
C ARG A 69 13.89 -3.05 -13.84
N GLY A 70 13.73 -2.05 -12.98
CA GLY A 70 12.94 -0.84 -13.28
C GLY A 70 11.60 -0.73 -12.58
N LEU A 71 11.56 -0.05 -11.42
CA LEU A 71 10.37 0.66 -10.88
C LEU A 71 10.78 1.78 -9.91
N ALA A 72 11.82 2.56 -10.24
CA ALA A 72 12.17 3.78 -9.50
C ALA A 72 11.95 5.00 -10.39
N SER A 73 10.69 5.35 -10.64
CA SER A 73 10.36 6.48 -11.54
C SER A 73 9.18 7.34 -11.10
N PHE A 74 8.59 7.15 -9.91
CA PHE A 74 7.30 7.80 -9.59
C PHE A 74 7.27 8.71 -8.36
N LEU A 75 8.40 9.23 -7.89
CA LEU A 75 8.40 10.26 -6.86
C LEU A 75 9.38 11.38 -7.21
N SER A 76 8.96 12.21 -8.16
CA SER A 76 9.47 13.58 -8.31
C SER A 76 8.26 14.50 -8.15
N PRO A 77 8.12 15.23 -7.03
CA PRO A 77 7.17 16.33 -6.97
C PRO A 77 7.81 17.56 -7.63
N SER A 78 7.18 18.03 -8.71
CA SER A 78 7.43 19.35 -9.25
C SER A 78 6.86 20.41 -8.31
N SER A 79 7.62 21.50 -8.22
CA SER A 79 7.35 22.82 -7.61
C SER A 79 7.54 22.95 -6.11
#